data_AF-A0A5N6WJ10-F1
#
_entry.id   AF-A0A5N6WJ10-F1
#
_cell.length_a   1.000
_cell.length_b   1.000
_cell.length_c   1.000
_cell.angle_alpha   90.00
_cell.angle_beta   90.00
_cell.angle_gamma   90.00
#
_symmetry.space_group_name_H-M   'P 1'
#
loop_
_entity.id
_entity.type
_entity.pdbx_description
1 polymer ?
#
loop_
_entity_poly.entity_id
_entity_poly.type
_entity_poly.pdbx_seq_one_letter_code
_entity_poly.pdbx_strand_id
1 'polypeptide(L)'
;MAVYLSIPILDELVRFVENDSTYEDAVKAMSSGILNYYFPATNGYTVAPEQNRNDNYADFVILRIQRRFPGDRGVVDHTVAEAKRTSDSLGASLEQLENALEHANTEFGRCWAIMIHGHTFKFYEYHRNLPERARLIPWGPPNQQQQNSFHARDDGVVIDWMLRHMTQNDTPPAR
;
A
#
# COMPACT_ATOMS: atom_id res chain seq x y z
N MET A 1 4.24 19.50 7.15
CA MET A 1 2.94 18.79 7.26
C MET A 1 2.77 17.96 6.00
N ALA A 2 2.26 16.74 6.12
CA ALA A 2 2.01 15.88 4.96
C ALA A 2 1.00 16.54 4.01
N VAL A 3 1.16 16.38 2.70
CA VAL A 3 0.29 17.09 1.75
C VAL A 3 -1.14 16.53 1.80
N TYR A 4 -1.33 15.22 2.00
CA TYR A 4 -2.69 14.65 2.13
C TYR A 4 -3.45 15.14 3.37
N LEU A 5 -2.78 15.44 4.48
CA LEU A 5 -3.43 16.01 5.68
C LEU A 5 -3.89 17.45 5.47
N SER A 6 -3.47 18.13 4.38
CA SER A 6 -4.04 19.43 4.01
C SER A 6 -5.42 19.31 3.36
N ILE A 7 -5.85 18.08 3.00
CA ILE A 7 -7.17 17.81 2.44
C ILE A 7 -8.13 17.52 3.60
N PRO A 8 -9.16 18.36 3.85
CA PRO A 8 -9.97 18.27 5.06
C PRO A 8 -10.63 16.91 5.28
N ILE A 9 -11.12 16.26 4.21
CA ILE A 9 -11.76 14.95 4.35
C ILE A 9 -10.75 13.85 4.72
N LEU A 10 -9.50 13.94 4.25
CA LEU A 10 -8.47 12.96 4.60
C LEU A 10 -7.97 13.18 6.02
N ASP A 11 -7.82 14.43 6.44
CA ASP A 11 -7.49 14.77 7.83
C ASP A 11 -8.55 14.25 8.82
N GLU A 12 -9.83 14.42 8.48
CA GLU A 12 -10.94 13.92 9.28
C GLU A 12 -10.97 12.39 9.33
N LEU A 13 -10.73 11.70 8.21
CA LEU A 13 -10.65 10.25 8.18
C LEU A 13 -9.50 9.72 9.05
N VAL A 14 -8.32 10.35 8.99
CA VAL A 14 -7.18 10.00 9.85
C VAL A 14 -7.56 10.21 11.32
N ARG A 15 -8.13 11.36 11.66
CA ARG A 15 -8.60 11.66 13.02
C ARG A 15 -9.64 10.65 13.52
N PHE A 16 -10.56 10.25 12.65
CA PHE A 16 -11.59 9.27 13.00
C PHE A 16 -10.96 7.91 13.34
N VAL A 17 -10.04 7.42 12.51
CA VAL A 17 -9.35 6.13 12.75
C VAL A 17 -8.42 6.19 13.97
N GLU A 18 -7.79 7.33 14.25
CA GLU A 18 -7.00 7.55 15.48
C GLU A 18 -7.86 7.44 16.75
N ASN A 19 -9.09 7.98 16.71
CA ASN A 19 -10.00 7.93 17.84
C ASN A 19 -10.68 6.56 17.98
N ASP A 20 -11.05 5.93 16.85
CA ASP A 20 -11.72 4.65 16.82
C ASP A 20 -11.34 3.82 15.58
N SER A 21 -10.35 2.96 15.76
CA SER A 21 -9.87 2.02 14.75
C SER A 21 -10.63 0.69 14.73
N THR A 22 -11.75 0.57 15.45
CA THR A 22 -12.54 -0.69 15.49
C THR A 22 -13.36 -0.91 14.21
N TYR A 23 -13.63 0.16 13.46
CA TYR A 23 -14.35 0.11 12.19
C TYR A 23 -13.40 -0.13 11.03
N GLU A 24 -13.35 -1.37 10.53
CA GLU A 24 -12.52 -1.75 9.39
C GLU A 24 -12.81 -0.89 8.14
N ASP A 25 -14.10 -0.61 7.88
CA ASP A 25 -14.52 0.26 6.77
C ASP A 25 -13.94 1.67 6.87
N ALA A 26 -13.72 2.20 8.08
CA ALA A 26 -13.12 3.50 8.28
C ALA A 26 -11.61 3.47 7.97
N VAL A 27 -10.91 2.41 8.37
CA VAL A 27 -9.50 2.18 8.00
C VAL A 27 -9.38 2.07 6.48
N LYS A 28 -10.28 1.31 5.83
CA LYS A 28 -10.34 1.17 4.38
C LYS A 28 -10.64 2.50 3.68
N ALA A 29 -11.57 3.30 4.19
CA ALA A 29 -11.89 4.61 3.62
C ALA A 29 -10.70 5.59 3.73
N MET A 30 -10.05 5.66 4.90
CA MET A 30 -8.84 6.46 5.09
C MET A 30 -7.73 6.02 4.12
N SER A 31 -7.47 4.72 4.08
CA SER A 31 -6.45 4.10 3.21
C SER A 31 -6.72 4.42 1.74
N SER A 32 -7.93 4.15 1.27
CA SER A 32 -8.35 4.41 -0.11
C SER A 32 -8.23 5.89 -0.47
N GLY A 33 -8.66 6.79 0.41
CA GLY A 33 -8.55 8.24 0.18
C GLY A 33 -7.11 8.71 0.02
N ILE A 34 -6.21 8.26 0.91
CA ILE A 34 -4.78 8.60 0.84
C ILE A 34 -4.14 7.98 -0.41
N LEU A 35 -4.40 6.70 -0.71
CA LEU A 35 -3.82 6.04 -1.89
C LEU A 35 -4.31 6.68 -3.19
N ASN A 36 -5.61 7.00 -3.32
CA ASN A 36 -6.14 7.68 -4.52
C ASN A 36 -5.54 9.07 -4.72
N TYR A 37 -5.13 9.75 -3.66
CA TYR A 37 -4.45 11.04 -3.75
C TYR A 37 -3.06 10.92 -4.40
N TYR A 38 -2.29 9.87 -4.07
CA TYR A 38 -0.94 9.66 -4.64
C TYR A 38 -0.91 8.89 -5.95
N PHE A 39 -1.91 8.05 -6.19
CA PHE A 39 -2.01 7.20 -7.38
C PHE A 39 -3.22 7.59 -8.25
N PRO A 40 -3.29 8.82 -8.78
CA PRO A 40 -4.44 9.27 -9.55
C PRO A 40 -4.45 8.71 -10.97
N ALA A 41 -5.65 8.59 -11.54
CA ALA A 41 -5.87 8.20 -12.95
C ALA A 41 -5.14 9.09 -13.95
N THR A 42 -4.97 10.38 -13.64
CA THR A 42 -4.20 11.33 -14.47
C THR A 42 -2.74 10.91 -14.64
N ASN A 43 -2.20 10.14 -13.69
CA ASN A 43 -0.83 9.62 -13.72
C ASN A 43 -0.75 8.17 -14.19
N GLY A 44 -1.87 7.59 -14.68
CA GLY A 44 -1.92 6.22 -15.20
C GLY A 44 -2.06 5.14 -14.14
N TYR A 45 -2.52 5.48 -12.94
CA TYR A 45 -2.83 4.53 -11.87
C TYR A 45 -4.33 4.43 -11.61
N THR A 46 -4.77 3.31 -11.03
CA THR A 46 -6.09 3.21 -10.40
C THR A 46 -5.99 2.41 -9.12
N VAL A 47 -6.66 2.87 -8.07
CA VAL A 47 -6.79 2.14 -6.81
C VAL A 47 -8.10 1.36 -6.87
N ALA A 48 -8.01 0.07 -7.12
CA ALA A 48 -9.17 -0.81 -7.20
C ALA A 48 -9.38 -1.51 -5.85
N PRO A 49 -10.58 -1.40 -5.23
CA PRO A 49 -10.94 -2.30 -4.15
C PRO A 49 -11.14 -3.70 -4.73
N GLU A 50 -10.47 -4.69 -4.16
CA GLU A 50 -10.65 -6.09 -4.55
C GLU A 50 -11.88 -6.62 -3.78
N GLN A 51 -13.03 -6.66 -4.46
CA GLN A 51 -14.26 -7.23 -3.89
C GLN A 51 -14.38 -8.69 -4.32
N ASN A 52 -13.88 -9.63 -3.52
CA ASN A 52 -14.32 -11.02 -3.65
C ASN A 52 -14.45 -11.79 -2.33
N ARG A 53 -15.55 -12.55 -2.25
CA ARG A 53 -16.23 -13.10 -1.06
C ARG A 53 -15.53 -14.24 -0.29
N ASN A 54 -14.22 -14.46 -0.51
CA ASN A 54 -13.52 -15.63 0.04
C ASN A 54 -12.22 -15.28 0.82
N ASP A 55 -12.04 -14.03 1.28
CA ASP A 55 -10.93 -13.58 2.16
C ASP A 55 -9.48 -13.82 1.68
N ASN A 56 -9.29 -14.28 0.44
CA ASN A 56 -7.96 -14.58 -0.12
C ASN A 56 -7.37 -13.44 -0.98
N TYR A 57 -8.05 -12.31 -1.07
CA TYR A 57 -7.66 -11.18 -1.93
C TYR A 57 -7.37 -9.94 -1.07
N ALA A 58 -6.48 -9.09 -1.59
CA ALA A 58 -6.10 -7.84 -0.93
C ALA A 58 -7.29 -6.88 -0.79
N ASP A 59 -7.26 -5.99 0.20
CA ASP A 59 -8.27 -4.94 0.28
C ASP A 59 -8.16 -3.94 -0.89
N PHE A 60 -6.93 -3.67 -1.35
CA PHE A 60 -6.65 -2.76 -2.46
C PHE A 60 -5.56 -3.28 -3.39
N VAL A 61 -5.76 -3.08 -4.68
CA VAL A 61 -4.70 -3.21 -5.69
C VAL A 61 -4.55 -1.88 -6.40
N ILE A 62 -3.32 -1.35 -6.41
CA ILE A 62 -2.94 -0.17 -7.18
C ILE A 62 -2.40 -0.66 -8.51
N LEU A 63 -3.23 -0.54 -9.53
CA LEU A 63 -2.91 -0.93 -10.89
C LEU A 63 -2.18 0.20 -11.58
N ARG A 64 -1.20 -0.15 -12.41
CA ARG A 64 -0.50 0.81 -13.27
C ARG A 64 -0.58 0.37 -14.73
N ILE A 65 -0.84 1.32 -15.62
CA ILE A 65 -0.73 1.08 -17.06
C ILE A 65 0.75 0.96 -17.45
N GLN A 66 1.12 -0.21 -17.96
CA GLN A 66 2.43 -0.43 -18.56
C GLN A 66 2.42 0.00 -20.03
N ARG A 67 3.35 0.89 -20.41
CA ARG A 67 3.57 1.29 -21.81
C ARG A 67 5.00 0.93 -22.20
N ARG A 68 5.20 -0.24 -22.80
CA ARG A 68 6.53 -0.69 -23.26
C ARG A 68 6.89 -0.02 -24.59
N PHE A 69 5.96 0.00 -25.54
CA PHE A 69 6.10 0.64 -26.86
C PHE A 69 4.73 1.16 -27.36
N PRO A 70 4.69 2.06 -28.37
CA PRO A 70 3.43 2.50 -28.97
C PRO A 70 2.59 1.31 -29.45
N GLY A 71 1.41 1.10 -28.85
CA GLY A 71 0.50 0.00 -29.18
C GLY A 71 0.48 -1.18 -28.21
N ASP A 72 1.50 -1.31 -27.35
CA ASP A 72 1.53 -2.34 -26.29
C ASP A 72 1.12 -1.72 -24.95
N ARG A 73 -0.10 -2.02 -24.52
CA ARG A 73 -0.69 -1.55 -23.26
C ARG A 73 -1.06 -2.76 -22.41
N GLY A 74 -0.30 -2.96 -21.33
CA GLY A 74 -0.62 -3.92 -20.28
C GLY A 74 -1.08 -3.21 -19.01
N VAL A 75 -1.67 -3.96 -18.09
CA VAL A 75 -1.92 -3.51 -16.71
C VAL A 75 -1.12 -4.44 -15.80
N VAL A 76 -0.38 -3.86 -14.86
CA VAL A 76 0.40 -4.58 -13.85
C VAL A 76 0.00 -4.11 -12.45
N ASP A 77 0.17 -5.00 -11.48
CA ASP A 77 -0.04 -4.70 -10.07
C ASP A 77 1.21 -3.97 -9.56
N HIS A 78 1.10 -2.66 -9.39
CA HIS A 78 2.21 -1.81 -8.95
C HIS A 78 2.39 -1.87 -7.43
N THR A 79 1.27 -1.83 -6.70
CA THR A 79 1.24 -1.99 -5.24
C THR A 79 0.05 -2.84 -4.84
N VAL A 80 0.25 -3.76 -3.89
CA VAL A 80 -0.84 -4.47 -3.20
C VAL A 80 -0.92 -3.97 -1.77
N ALA A 81 -2.12 -3.65 -1.30
CA ALA A 81 -2.31 -3.13 0.04
C ALA A 81 -3.47 -3.80 0.80
N GLU A 82 -3.26 -4.01 2.09
CA GLU A 82 -4.23 -4.57 3.03
C GLU A 82 -4.50 -3.55 4.13
N ALA A 83 -5.75 -3.42 4.55
CA ALA A 83 -6.18 -2.44 5.55
C ALA A 83 -7.02 -3.11 6.64
N LYS A 84 -6.39 -3.30 7.80
CA LYS A 84 -6.95 -4.05 8.94
C LYS A 84 -7.10 -3.15 10.17
N ARG A 85 -7.98 -3.54 11.09
CA ARG A 85 -8.19 -2.83 12.36
C ARG A 85 -7.00 -3.03 13.27
N THR A 86 -6.78 -2.12 14.22
CA THR A 86 -5.67 -2.24 15.19
C THR A 86 -5.74 -3.50 16.07
N SER A 87 -6.95 -4.04 16.28
CA SER A 87 -7.18 -5.26 17.07
C SER A 87 -6.89 -6.54 16.30
N ASP A 88 -6.73 -6.48 14.98
CA ASP A 88 -6.46 -7.65 14.16
C ASP A 88 -5.02 -8.14 14.40
N SER A 89 -4.77 -9.42 14.15
CA SER A 89 -3.42 -9.98 14.32
C SER A 89 -2.54 -9.54 13.16
N LEU A 90 -1.58 -8.64 13.42
CA LEU A 90 -0.62 -8.18 12.41
C LEU A 90 0.07 -9.34 11.67
N GLY A 91 0.42 -10.42 12.39
CA GLY A 91 1.04 -11.59 11.78
C GLY A 91 0.13 -12.27 10.75
N ALA A 92 -1.14 -12.49 11.11
CA ALA A 92 -2.13 -13.08 10.20
C ALA A 92 -2.42 -12.14 9.02
N SER A 93 -2.49 -10.83 9.26
CA SER A 93 -2.68 -9.83 8.20
C SER A 93 -1.51 -9.82 7.21
N LEU A 94 -0.26 -9.99 7.69
CA LEU A 94 0.91 -10.09 6.82
C LEU A 94 0.93 -11.39 6.01
N GLU A 95 0.52 -12.52 6.61
CA GLU A 95 0.34 -13.78 5.86
C GLU A 95 -0.73 -13.64 4.77
N GLN A 96 -1.84 -12.95 5.06
CA GLN A 96 -2.87 -12.64 4.07
C GLN A 96 -2.33 -11.76 2.93
N LEU A 97 -1.60 -10.70 3.26
CA LEU A 97 -0.97 -9.82 2.28
C LEU A 97 -0.01 -10.60 1.37
N GLU A 98 0.84 -11.47 1.93
CA GLU A 98 1.77 -12.30 1.15
C GLU A 98 1.04 -13.28 0.23
N ASN A 99 -0.07 -13.87 0.69
CA ASN A 99 -0.92 -14.75 -0.13
C ASN A 99 -1.57 -14.00 -1.30
N ALA A 100 -2.08 -12.78 -1.06
CA ALA A 100 -2.62 -11.94 -2.13
C ALA A 100 -1.53 -11.60 -3.18
N LEU A 101 -0.31 -11.32 -2.72
CA LEU A 101 0.85 -11.03 -3.58
C LEU A 101 1.33 -12.23 -4.42
N GLU A 102 1.17 -13.47 -3.94
CA GLU A 102 1.48 -14.69 -4.71
C GLU A 102 0.67 -14.76 -6.03
N HIS A 103 -0.56 -14.25 -5.99
CA HIS A 103 -1.50 -14.26 -7.10
C HIS A 103 -1.48 -12.96 -7.92
N ALA A 104 -0.68 -11.97 -7.51
CA ALA A 104 -0.60 -10.67 -8.15
C ALA A 104 0.13 -10.72 -9.51
N ASN A 105 -0.37 -9.96 -10.47
CA ASN A 105 0.22 -9.76 -11.80
C ASN A 105 1.38 -8.75 -11.74
N THR A 106 2.44 -9.15 -11.05
CA THR A 106 3.60 -8.30 -10.75
C THR A 106 4.61 -8.26 -11.90
N GLU A 107 5.28 -7.12 -12.05
CA GLU A 107 6.38 -7.00 -13.01
C GLU A 107 7.65 -7.64 -12.45
N PHE A 108 8.23 -8.60 -13.19
CA PHE A 108 9.44 -9.32 -12.77
C PHE A 108 9.34 -10.04 -11.41
N GLY A 109 8.13 -10.42 -10.98
CA GLY A 109 7.91 -11.06 -9.68
C GLY A 109 8.14 -10.13 -8.49
N ARG A 110 8.08 -8.80 -8.70
CA ARG A 110 8.33 -7.78 -7.67
C ARG A 110 7.29 -6.67 -7.77
N CYS A 111 6.85 -6.18 -6.62
CA CYS A 111 6.01 -4.99 -6.53
C CYS A 111 6.12 -4.38 -5.13
N TRP A 112 5.54 -3.21 -4.94
CA TRP A 112 5.44 -2.64 -3.60
C TRP A 112 4.29 -3.30 -2.83
N ALA A 113 4.43 -3.34 -1.50
CA ALA A 113 3.36 -3.81 -0.63
C ALA A 113 3.17 -2.87 0.56
N ILE A 114 1.91 -2.67 0.95
CA ILE A 114 1.56 -1.81 2.09
C ILE A 114 0.62 -2.58 3.02
N MET A 115 0.97 -2.65 4.30
CA MET A 115 0.07 -3.09 5.36
C MET A 115 -0.38 -1.86 6.14
N ILE A 116 -1.68 -1.60 6.16
CA ILE A 116 -2.29 -0.52 6.92
C ILE A 116 -3.02 -1.15 8.10
N HIS A 117 -2.54 -0.86 9.30
CA HIS A 117 -3.04 -1.45 10.53
C HIS A 117 -3.53 -0.33 11.45
N GLY A 118 -4.85 -0.13 11.49
CA GLY A 118 -5.46 1.07 12.04
C GLY A 118 -4.95 2.33 11.35
N HIS A 119 -4.36 3.24 12.12
CA HIS A 119 -3.76 4.49 11.62
C HIS A 119 -2.26 4.35 11.31
N THR A 120 -1.72 3.14 11.20
CA THR A 120 -0.29 2.91 10.93
C THR A 120 -0.07 2.33 9.53
N PHE A 121 0.79 2.96 8.74
CA PHE A 121 1.24 2.48 7.44
C PHE A 121 2.55 1.72 7.58
N LYS A 122 2.60 0.51 7.04
CA LYS A 122 3.80 -0.31 6.96
C LYS A 122 4.16 -0.59 5.52
N PHE A 123 5.39 -0.30 5.12
CA PHE A 123 5.84 -0.42 3.73
C PHE A 123 6.80 -1.60 3.56
N TYR A 124 6.69 -2.24 2.39
CA TYR A 124 7.48 -3.42 2.04
C TYR A 124 7.82 -3.45 0.56
N GLU A 125 8.92 -4.10 0.25
CA GLU A 125 9.18 -4.65 -1.08
C GLU A 125 8.72 -6.11 -1.09
N TYR A 126 7.95 -6.50 -2.10
CA TYR A 126 7.63 -7.91 -2.35
C TYR A 126 8.58 -8.52 -3.37
N HIS A 127 9.08 -9.73 -3.06
CA HIS A 127 9.96 -10.51 -3.93
C HIS A 127 9.50 -11.96 -4.01
N ARG A 128 8.88 -12.35 -5.13
CA ARG A 128 8.33 -13.71 -5.35
C ARG A 128 9.38 -14.82 -5.21
N ASN A 129 10.63 -14.53 -5.55
CA ASN A 129 11.72 -15.51 -5.60
C ASN A 129 12.33 -15.83 -4.22
N LEU A 130 11.94 -15.10 -3.16
CA LEU A 130 12.37 -15.41 -1.80
C LEU A 130 11.53 -16.56 -1.21
N PRO A 131 12.05 -17.25 -0.18
CA PRO A 131 11.27 -18.25 0.55
C PRO A 131 9.98 -17.65 1.12
N GLU A 132 8.92 -18.46 1.21
CA GLU A 132 7.67 -18.09 1.89
C GLU A 132 7.96 -17.51 3.28
N ARG A 133 7.20 -16.49 3.67
CA ARG A 133 7.38 -15.67 4.90
C ARG A 133 8.64 -14.80 4.94
N ALA A 134 9.47 -14.85 3.90
CA ALA A 134 10.61 -13.96 3.72
C ALA A 134 10.46 -13.06 2.47
N ARG A 135 9.30 -13.08 1.82
CA ARG A 135 9.05 -12.35 0.56
C ARG A 135 8.74 -10.88 0.76
N LEU A 136 8.27 -10.50 1.95
CA LEU A 136 8.00 -9.12 2.35
C LEU A 136 9.22 -8.55 3.08
N ILE A 137 10.00 -7.71 2.40
CA ILE A 137 11.15 -7.03 3.00
C ILE A 137 10.69 -5.67 3.53
N PRO A 138 10.79 -5.39 4.85
CA PRO A 138 10.50 -4.07 5.41
C PRO A 138 11.26 -2.97 4.67
N TRP A 139 10.56 -1.89 4.32
CA TRP A 139 11.15 -0.79 3.58
C TRP A 139 10.86 0.56 4.23
N GLY A 140 11.85 1.44 4.22
CA GLY A 140 11.82 2.77 4.81
C GLY A 140 12.70 3.75 4.04
N PRO A 141 12.60 5.05 4.33
CA PRO A 141 13.43 6.06 3.68
C PRO A 141 14.92 5.86 3.99
N PRO A 142 15.85 6.41 3.19
CA PRO A 142 17.29 6.19 3.34
C PRO A 142 17.85 6.45 4.75
N ASN A 143 17.26 7.36 5.50
CA ASN A 143 17.70 7.72 6.86
C ASN A 143 17.07 6.83 7.96
N GLN A 144 16.12 5.96 7.60
CA GLN A 144 15.37 5.10 8.52
C GLN A 144 15.13 3.71 7.90
N GLN A 145 16.13 3.15 7.21
CA GLN A 145 15.99 1.90 6.45
C GLN A 145 15.53 0.69 7.30
N GLN A 146 15.76 0.72 8.62
CA GLN A 146 15.32 -0.34 9.53
C GLN A 146 13.88 -0.13 10.05
N GLN A 147 13.30 1.05 9.85
CA GLN A 147 11.94 1.37 10.26
C GLN A 147 11.05 1.38 9.02
N ASN A 148 9.99 0.58 9.06
CA ASN A 148 9.02 0.53 7.97
C ASN A 148 7.60 0.91 8.41
N SER A 149 7.42 1.31 9.67
CA SER A 149 6.13 1.53 10.32
C SER A 149 5.99 2.99 10.70
N PHE A 150 4.92 3.63 10.22
CA PHE A 150 4.73 5.07 10.29
C PHE A 150 3.28 5.43 10.63
N HIS A 151 3.11 6.33 11.59
CA HIS A 151 1.81 6.84 12.00
C HIS A 151 1.23 7.82 10.97
N ALA A 152 -0.05 7.67 10.62
CA ALA A 152 -0.71 8.44 9.56
C ALA A 152 -0.71 9.96 9.79
N ARG A 153 -0.66 10.44 11.03
CA ARG A 153 -0.54 11.89 11.30
C ARG A 153 0.89 12.30 11.60
N ASP A 154 1.42 11.79 12.71
CA ASP A 154 2.74 12.12 13.23
C ASP A 154 3.89 11.90 12.23
N ASP A 155 3.84 10.82 11.46
CA ASP A 155 4.86 10.48 10.45
C ASP A 155 4.41 10.83 9.02
N GLY A 156 3.38 11.66 8.86
CA GLY A 156 2.78 11.89 7.55
C GLY A 156 3.73 12.47 6.49
N VAL A 157 4.77 13.21 6.91
CA VAL A 157 5.83 13.69 6.00
C VAL A 157 6.63 12.51 5.42
N VAL A 158 6.90 11.49 6.24
CA VAL A 158 7.57 10.27 5.78
C VAL A 158 6.64 9.50 4.85
N ILE A 159 5.37 9.34 5.19
CA ILE A 159 4.38 8.69 4.32
C ILE A 159 4.25 9.41 2.96
N ASP A 160 4.22 10.74 2.94
CA ASP A 160 4.22 11.52 1.69
C ASP A 160 5.45 11.23 0.84
N TRP A 161 6.64 11.19 1.46
CA TRP A 161 7.87 10.83 0.76
C TRP A 161 7.82 9.40 0.22
N MET A 162 7.39 8.43 1.03
CA MET A 162 7.32 7.01 0.66
C MET A 162 6.40 6.79 -0.54
N LEU A 163 5.18 7.33 -0.49
CA LEU A 163 4.19 7.16 -1.55
C LEU A 163 4.65 7.85 -2.85
N ARG A 164 5.24 9.06 -2.77
CA ARG A 164 5.87 9.71 -3.94
C ARG A 164 7.03 8.89 -4.50
N HIS A 165 7.88 8.33 -3.64
CA HIS A 165 9.00 7.50 -4.07
C HIS A 165 8.49 6.28 -4.86
N MET A 166 7.45 5.61 -4.38
CA MET A 166 6.81 4.47 -5.06
C MET A 166 6.24 4.85 -6.43
N THR A 167 5.69 6.07 -6.60
CA THR A 167 5.24 6.56 -7.92
C THR A 167 6.38 6.86 -8.90
N GLN A 168 7.59 7.12 -8.39
CA GLN A 168 8.77 7.42 -9.21
C GLN A 168 9.59 6.16 -9.52
N ASN A 169 9.42 5.11 -8.72
CA ASN A 169 10.16 3.86 -8.80
C ASN A 169 9.16 2.71 -8.90
N ASP A 170 8.65 2.49 -10.11
CA ASP A 170 7.51 1.60 -10.31
C ASP A 170 7.77 0.13 -9.99
N THR A 171 9.04 -0.28 -10.00
CA THR A 171 9.47 -1.59 -9.55
C THR A 171 10.44 -1.40 -8.39
N PRO A 172 10.26 -2.12 -7.27
CA PRO A 172 11.27 -2.16 -6.22
C PRO A 172 12.67 -2.52 -6.74
N PRO A 173 13.74 -2.20 -5.99
CA PRO A 173 15.11 -2.58 -6.34
C PRO A 173 15.26 -4.07 -6.66
N ALA A 174 16.19 -4.42 -7.55
CA ALA A 174 16.61 -5.81 -7.70
C ALA A 174 17.50 -6.14 -6.52
N ARG A 175 17.07 -7.07 -5.67
CA ARG A 175 17.84 -7.54 -4.51
C ARG A 175 18.26 -8.99 -4.73
#